data_AF-A0A0F4GVN6-F1
#
_entry.id   AF-A0A0F4GVN6-F1
#
_cell.length_a   1.000
_cell.length_b   1.000
_cell.length_c   1.000
_cell.angle_alpha   90.00
_cell.angle_beta   90.00
_cell.angle_gamma   90.00
#
_symmetry.space_group_name_H-M   'P 1'
#
loop_
_entity.id
_entity.type
_entity.pdbx_description
1 polymer ?
#
loop_
_entity_poly.entity_id
_entity_poly.type
_entity_poly.pdbx_seq_one_letter_code
_entity_poly.pdbx_strand_id
1 'polypeptide(L)'
;MQCWTTRHVMLRCSSHVDESVLNRGISTSSSSLFSFAQTIPNHLQTALHIMKLSLLGPTALAVSTANAALISGDNNPGYIKYTTVQGYFLQDEPSTNATTFNYTTTNFGLINRTYPATEGLCADLTQWQLFSRQVEALNAAAPLNTVYKTIFMGRHGEGYHNAAESYYGTPAWNCYWAQLTGNGSATWEDAKLTSLGVLQAEIAHNFWKHQIEVQKIPYPQSYYTSPLARCLATANVTFAGLDLPVYYPFRPTLKEFLREGISIHTCDHRSNLSTIAQSYPYYTLDPSLTEVDELWNGVTAEDDTAHEKRMLALLDDVFTNDDHTWISFTSHSGTIATLLSVLGHQPFRLSTGAIIPVLIKAEFLPASHAPKVQDGAFTTSTWCHNAPPITSSKDVEQGCVCSKTGLRCRV
;
A
#
# COMPACT_ATOMS: atom_id res chain seq x y z
N MET A 1 -56.70 -12.17 -28.17
CA MET A 1 -57.90 -11.96 -29.03
C MET A 1 -58.79 -10.93 -28.35
N GLN A 2 -59.19 -9.87 -29.08
CA GLN A 2 -60.29 -8.89 -28.83
C GLN A 2 -60.25 -8.12 -27.47
N CYS A 3 -60.01 -6.82 -27.33
CA CYS A 3 -60.25 -5.58 -28.09
C CYS A 3 -61.69 -4.99 -27.98
N TRP A 4 -61.74 -3.72 -27.50
CA TRP A 4 -62.72 -2.62 -27.71
C TRP A 4 -63.59 -2.06 -26.54
N THR A 5 -63.17 -0.86 -26.07
CA THR A 5 -63.91 0.45 -25.88
C THR A 5 -65.04 0.61 -24.83
N THR A 6 -65.24 1.74 -24.11
CA THR A 6 -65.36 3.15 -24.54
C THR A 6 -65.39 4.18 -23.35
N ARG A 7 -64.70 5.35 -23.50
CA ARG A 7 -64.96 6.82 -23.15
C ARG A 7 -65.86 7.24 -21.95
N HIS A 8 -65.82 8.46 -21.33
CA HIS A 8 -65.10 9.76 -21.27
C HIS A 8 -65.58 10.47 -19.95
N VAL A 9 -64.88 11.41 -19.29
CA VAL A 9 -64.92 12.91 -19.38
C VAL A 9 -64.01 13.42 -18.23
N MET A 10 -62.87 14.09 -18.45
CA MET A 10 -62.59 15.53 -18.67
C MET A 10 -62.65 16.43 -17.41
N LEU A 11 -61.51 17.02 -17.02
CA LEU A 11 -61.35 18.43 -16.65
C LEU A 11 -59.86 18.81 -16.65
N ARG A 12 -59.51 19.77 -17.52
CA ARG A 12 -58.22 20.49 -17.60
C ARG A 12 -58.31 21.76 -16.76
N CYS A 13 -57.16 22.27 -16.32
CA CYS A 13 -56.81 23.69 -16.50
C CYS A 13 -55.27 23.86 -16.54
N SER A 14 -54.82 24.54 -17.59
CA SER A 14 -53.45 25.01 -17.86
C SER A 14 -53.25 26.42 -17.32
N SER A 15 -51.99 26.82 -17.10
CA SER A 15 -51.41 28.00 -17.77
C SER A 15 -49.89 28.07 -17.58
N HIS A 16 -49.18 28.07 -18.70
CA HIS A 16 -47.84 28.62 -18.89
C HIS A 16 -47.97 30.11 -19.20
N VAL A 17 -46.99 30.93 -18.80
CA VAL A 17 -46.43 32.03 -19.63
C VAL A 17 -44.96 32.27 -19.23
N ASP A 18 -44.07 32.20 -20.22
CA ASP A 18 -42.69 32.71 -20.26
C ASP A 18 -42.67 34.25 -20.34
N GLU A 19 -41.63 34.92 -19.81
CA GLU A 19 -40.80 35.85 -20.59
C GLU A 19 -39.64 36.45 -19.79
N SER A 20 -38.69 36.97 -20.56
CA SER A 20 -37.26 37.10 -20.32
C SER A 20 -36.76 38.53 -20.06
N VAL A 21 -35.49 38.62 -19.62
CA VAL A 21 -34.53 39.75 -19.74
C VAL A 21 -34.67 40.93 -18.78
N LEU A 22 -33.66 41.11 -17.90
CA LEU A 22 -32.92 42.38 -17.79
C LEU A 22 -31.58 42.25 -17.04
N ASN A 23 -30.57 42.76 -17.72
CA ASN A 23 -29.16 42.87 -17.37
C ASN A 23 -28.90 44.15 -16.58
N ARG A 24 -28.05 44.12 -15.54
CA ARG A 24 -27.31 45.22 -14.85
C ARG A 24 -26.62 44.55 -13.64
N GLY A 25 -25.30 44.42 -13.50
CA GLY A 25 -24.22 45.35 -13.83
C GLY A 25 -23.85 46.15 -12.59
N ILE A 26 -23.01 45.60 -11.70
CA ILE A 26 -22.20 46.40 -10.74
C ILE A 26 -20.80 45.76 -10.67
N SER A 27 -19.86 46.52 -11.19
CA SER A 27 -18.41 46.44 -10.97
C SER A 27 -18.04 47.58 -10.02
N THR A 28 -17.05 47.33 -9.15
CA THR A 28 -16.10 48.24 -8.47
C THR A 28 -15.60 47.51 -7.21
N SER A 29 -14.40 47.63 -6.67
CA SER A 29 -13.06 48.01 -7.12
C SER A 29 -12.17 47.86 -5.87
N SER A 30 -11.00 47.26 -6.02
CA SER A 30 -9.78 47.38 -5.20
C SER A 30 -9.69 48.51 -4.16
N SER A 31 -9.13 48.22 -2.97
CA SER A 31 -8.11 49.07 -2.33
C SER A 31 -7.35 48.36 -1.20
N SER A 32 -6.08 48.76 -1.12
CA SER A 32 -4.91 48.26 -0.40
C SER A 32 -4.78 48.66 1.08
N LEU A 33 -3.96 47.89 1.80
CA LEU A 33 -2.94 48.25 2.81
C LEU A 33 -3.26 49.38 3.82
N PHE A 34 -3.25 49.04 5.13
CA PHE A 34 -2.66 49.91 6.16
C PHE A 34 -2.01 49.09 7.28
N SER A 35 -0.75 49.45 7.53
CA SER A 35 0.10 49.07 8.66
C SER A 35 -0.31 49.84 9.91
N PHE A 36 -0.32 49.19 11.07
CA PHE A 36 -0.12 49.87 12.36
C PHE A 36 0.72 49.00 13.28
N ALA A 37 1.98 49.43 13.45
CA ALA A 37 2.82 49.09 14.58
C ALA A 37 2.54 50.10 15.71
N GLN A 38 2.40 49.62 16.94
CA GLN A 38 2.63 50.42 18.14
C GLN A 38 3.19 49.57 19.28
N THR A 39 4.17 50.16 19.94
CA THR A 39 5.18 49.62 20.85
C THR A 39 4.90 49.97 22.32
N ILE A 40 5.23 49.04 23.25
CA ILE A 40 5.93 49.22 24.57
C ILE A 40 5.08 49.85 25.72
N PRO A 41 5.24 49.50 27.05
CA PRO A 41 6.47 49.06 27.73
C PRO A 41 6.43 47.90 28.75
N ASN A 42 7.66 47.43 29.00
CA ASN A 42 8.14 46.66 30.14
C ASN A 42 8.10 47.44 31.47
N HIS A 43 7.84 46.75 32.58
CA HIS A 43 8.36 47.10 33.90
C HIS A 43 8.81 45.85 34.69
N LEU A 44 10.07 45.94 35.15
CA LEU A 44 10.76 45.36 36.31
C LEU A 44 9.84 45.07 37.54
N GLN A 45 10.10 44.20 38.54
CA GLN A 45 11.24 43.38 38.98
C GLN A 45 10.77 42.48 40.16
N THR A 46 11.44 41.32 40.34
CA THR A 46 11.75 40.60 41.60
C THR A 46 10.74 40.48 42.76
N ALA A 47 10.46 39.24 43.16
CA ALA A 47 10.36 38.86 44.57
C ALA A 47 10.93 37.45 44.79
N LEU A 48 12.06 37.40 45.49
CA LEU A 48 12.73 36.22 46.03
C LEU A 48 12.14 35.97 47.43
N HIS A 49 11.62 34.78 47.73
CA HIS A 49 11.49 34.28 49.11
C HIS A 49 11.74 32.78 49.17
N ILE A 50 12.62 32.43 50.11
CA ILE A 50 13.19 31.14 50.42
C ILE A 50 12.25 30.39 51.38
N MET A 51 11.99 29.11 51.16
CA MET A 51 11.78 28.15 52.26
C MET A 51 12.23 26.74 51.87
N LYS A 52 12.73 26.05 52.90
CA LYS A 52 13.69 24.93 52.86
C LYS A 52 13.05 23.57 52.62
N LEU A 53 13.73 22.78 51.78
CA LEU A 53 14.25 21.43 52.00
C LEU A 53 13.49 20.46 52.95
N SER A 54 12.98 19.36 52.36
CA SER A 54 12.98 18.03 52.98
C SER A 54 13.22 16.97 51.90
N LEU A 55 14.28 16.17 52.09
CA LEU A 55 14.78 15.09 51.23
C LEU A 55 13.93 13.80 51.30
N LEU A 56 14.10 12.96 50.27
CA LEU A 56 14.03 11.47 50.18
C LEU A 56 13.20 11.06 48.95
N GLY A 57 13.68 10.40 47.90
CA GLY A 57 14.98 9.83 47.52
C GLY A 57 15.01 9.58 46.00
N PRO A 58 16.12 9.08 45.44
CA PRO A 58 16.32 9.04 43.99
C PRO A 58 15.69 7.78 43.38
N THR A 59 14.64 7.92 42.57
CA THR A 59 14.31 6.91 41.58
C THR A 59 15.25 7.08 40.39
N ALA A 60 16.25 6.21 40.34
CA ALA A 60 17.16 6.08 39.22
C ALA A 60 16.35 5.79 37.94
N LEU A 61 16.26 6.78 37.05
CA LEU A 61 15.99 6.54 35.64
C LEU A 61 17.19 5.79 35.08
N ALA A 62 17.08 4.47 35.00
CA ALA A 62 18.00 3.66 34.22
C ALA A 62 17.78 4.00 32.74
N VAL A 63 18.51 4.99 32.25
CA VAL A 63 18.75 5.16 30.82
C VAL A 63 19.62 3.98 30.42
N SER A 64 19.02 2.95 29.83
CA SER A 64 19.76 1.89 29.17
C SER A 64 20.40 2.49 27.92
N THR A 65 21.59 3.06 28.07
CA THR A 65 22.49 3.25 26.93
C THR A 65 22.86 1.86 26.46
N ALA A 66 22.19 1.38 25.41
CA ALA A 66 22.64 0.20 24.70
C ALA A 66 24.01 0.53 24.11
N ASN A 67 25.07 0.10 24.79
CA ASN A 67 26.40 0.05 24.22
C ASN A 67 26.33 -0.92 23.03
N ALA A 68 26.31 -0.37 21.81
CA ALA A 68 26.69 -1.12 20.64
C ALA A 68 28.16 -1.55 20.83
N ALA A 69 28.35 -2.79 21.29
CA ALA A 69 29.65 -3.41 21.24
C ALA A 69 30.01 -3.58 19.77
N LEU A 70 30.94 -2.75 19.29
CA LEU A 70 31.57 -2.89 17.99
C LEU A 70 32.27 -4.26 17.94
N ILE A 71 31.61 -5.25 17.35
CA ILE A 71 32.27 -6.46 16.90
C ILE A 71 33.10 -6.04 15.68
N SER A 72 34.39 -5.81 15.90
CA SER A 72 35.37 -5.80 14.81
C SER A 72 35.57 -7.23 14.34
N GLY A 73 35.00 -7.58 13.18
CA GLY A 73 35.17 -8.88 12.54
C GLY A 73 34.45 -8.95 11.20
N ASP A 74 35.22 -8.96 10.12
CA ASP A 74 34.85 -9.02 8.70
C ASP A 74 33.82 -8.00 8.18
N ASN A 75 34.26 -7.15 7.26
CA ASN A 75 33.47 -6.12 6.54
C ASN A 75 32.45 -6.73 5.55
N ASN A 76 31.76 -7.80 5.92
CA ASN A 76 30.64 -8.30 5.15
C ASN A 76 29.38 -8.10 6.01
N PRO A 77 28.50 -7.13 5.67
CA PRO A 77 27.23 -7.00 6.37
C PRO A 77 26.54 -8.37 6.31
N GLY A 78 26.01 -8.83 7.44
CA GLY A 78 25.26 -10.08 7.49
C GLY A 78 24.07 -10.08 6.53
N TYR A 79 23.29 -11.15 6.52
CA TYR A 79 22.04 -11.20 5.78
C TYR A 79 20.86 -11.42 6.73
N ILE A 80 19.66 -11.06 6.31
CA ILE A 80 18.45 -11.31 7.08
C ILE A 80 17.73 -12.51 6.49
N LYS A 81 17.49 -13.53 7.32
CA LYS A 81 16.65 -14.65 6.96
C LYS A 81 15.22 -14.34 7.38
N TYR A 82 14.31 -14.33 6.41
CA TYR A 82 12.89 -14.17 6.64
C TYR A 82 12.18 -15.51 6.67
N THR A 83 11.19 -15.63 7.55
CA THR A 83 10.29 -16.78 7.59
C THR A 83 8.94 -16.36 8.10
N THR A 84 7.89 -16.79 7.42
CA THR A 84 6.52 -16.59 7.88
C THR A 84 6.23 -17.49 9.08
N VAL A 85 5.72 -16.89 10.16
CA VAL A 85 5.28 -17.60 11.35
C VAL A 85 3.82 -18.02 11.17
N GLN A 86 3.63 -19.28 10.83
CA GLN A 86 2.33 -19.85 10.48
C GLN A 86 1.43 -20.13 11.70
N GLY A 87 0.15 -20.39 11.40
CA GLY A 87 -0.86 -20.83 12.37
C GLY A 87 -1.57 -19.68 13.09
N TYR A 88 -1.37 -18.44 12.66
CA TYR A 88 -2.05 -17.28 13.20
C TYR A 88 -3.16 -16.79 12.28
N PHE A 89 -2.99 -16.92 10.97
CA PHE A 89 -3.94 -16.48 9.97
C PHE A 89 -4.44 -17.66 9.13
N LEU A 90 -5.71 -17.63 8.75
CA LEU A 90 -6.31 -18.64 7.86
C LEU A 90 -5.52 -18.73 6.54
N GLN A 91 -4.96 -17.62 6.08
CA GLN A 91 -4.14 -17.54 4.87
C GLN A 91 -2.83 -18.34 5.00
N ASP A 92 -2.40 -18.72 6.20
CA ASP A 92 -1.26 -19.62 6.43
C ASP A 92 -1.61 -21.08 6.09
N GLU A 93 -2.89 -21.43 6.16
CA GLU A 93 -3.36 -22.82 6.09
C GLU A 93 -3.58 -23.28 4.63
N PRO A 94 -2.98 -24.41 4.19
CA PRO A 94 -3.13 -24.91 2.82
C PRO A 94 -4.57 -25.22 2.38
N SER A 95 -5.48 -25.34 3.35
CA SER A 95 -6.91 -25.58 3.10
C SER A 95 -7.70 -24.32 2.76
N THR A 96 -7.14 -23.13 2.95
CA THR A 96 -7.82 -21.85 2.70
C THR A 96 -7.82 -21.51 1.22
N ASN A 97 -9.01 -21.41 0.63
CA ASN A 97 -9.17 -21.04 -0.77
C ASN A 97 -9.03 -19.52 -0.97
N ALA A 98 -7.88 -19.11 -1.51
CA ALA A 98 -7.58 -17.69 -1.81
C ALA A 98 -8.61 -17.02 -2.72
N THR A 99 -9.22 -17.74 -3.67
CA THR A 99 -10.13 -17.16 -4.69
C THR A 99 -11.44 -16.68 -4.08
N THR A 100 -11.92 -17.36 -3.03
CA THR A 100 -13.19 -17.04 -2.36
C THR A 100 -12.98 -16.39 -0.99
N PHE A 101 -11.73 -16.12 -0.60
CA PHE A 101 -11.42 -15.60 0.71
C PHE A 101 -11.84 -14.14 0.85
N ASN A 102 -12.65 -13.84 1.86
CA ASN A 102 -13.06 -12.48 2.17
C ASN A 102 -12.54 -12.05 3.55
N TYR A 103 -11.49 -11.23 3.52
CA TYR A 103 -10.82 -10.72 4.73
C TYR A 103 -11.74 -9.89 5.63
N THR A 104 -12.76 -9.21 5.07
CA THR A 104 -13.65 -8.33 5.85
C THR A 104 -14.66 -9.10 6.69
N THR A 105 -14.93 -10.37 6.34
CA THR A 105 -15.85 -11.23 7.08
C THR A 105 -15.14 -12.23 7.98
N THR A 106 -13.81 -12.31 7.90
CA THR A 106 -12.99 -13.29 8.63
C THR A 106 -12.00 -12.64 9.60
N ASN A 107 -12.18 -11.38 9.98
CA ASN A 107 -11.28 -10.67 10.89
C ASN A 107 -9.82 -10.63 10.38
N PHE A 108 -9.64 -10.29 9.09
CA PHE A 108 -8.40 -10.47 8.30
C PHE A 108 -7.88 -11.92 8.25
N GLY A 109 -8.69 -12.89 8.63
CA GLY A 109 -8.30 -14.28 8.78
C GLY A 109 -7.62 -14.62 10.08
N LEU A 110 -7.57 -13.72 11.07
CA LEU A 110 -6.98 -14.05 12.37
C LEU A 110 -7.77 -15.20 13.01
N ILE A 111 -7.08 -16.33 13.26
CA ILE A 111 -7.68 -17.54 13.81
C ILE A 111 -8.06 -17.29 15.26
N ASN A 112 -9.30 -17.60 15.63
CA ASN A 112 -9.75 -17.59 17.02
C ASN A 112 -9.10 -18.75 17.78
N ARG A 113 -8.20 -18.43 18.72
CA ARG A 113 -7.42 -19.41 19.49
C ARG A 113 -6.87 -18.82 20.78
N THR A 114 -6.52 -19.69 21.71
CA THR A 114 -5.68 -19.32 22.86
C THR A 114 -4.21 -19.23 22.45
N TYR A 115 -3.49 -18.31 23.08
CA TYR A 115 -2.05 -18.15 22.91
C TYR A 115 -1.32 -18.46 24.22
N PRO A 116 -0.11 -19.04 24.17
CA PRO A 116 0.70 -19.29 25.37
C PRO A 116 0.92 -18.04 26.22
N ALA A 117 1.17 -16.87 25.59
CA ALA A 117 1.40 -15.61 26.32
C ALA A 117 0.18 -15.08 27.10
N THR A 118 -1.01 -15.59 26.80
CA THR A 118 -2.26 -15.17 27.43
C THR A 118 -2.98 -16.33 28.11
N GLU A 119 -2.30 -17.46 28.31
CA GLU A 119 -2.86 -18.62 29.00
C GLU A 119 -3.18 -18.26 30.46
N GLY A 120 -4.39 -18.60 30.92
CA GLY A 120 -4.85 -18.27 32.27
C GLY A 120 -5.23 -16.81 32.50
N LEU A 121 -5.19 -15.97 31.45
CA LEU A 121 -5.64 -14.59 31.55
C LEU A 121 -7.18 -14.53 31.61
N CYS A 122 -7.74 -14.02 32.72
CA CYS A 122 -9.18 -13.91 32.93
C CYS A 122 -9.79 -12.60 32.40
N ALA A 123 -9.06 -11.86 31.55
CA ALA A 123 -9.54 -10.59 30.98
C ALA A 123 -10.38 -10.85 29.72
N ASP A 124 -11.47 -10.12 29.57
CA ASP A 124 -12.29 -10.13 28.35
C ASP A 124 -11.60 -9.27 27.27
N LEU A 125 -10.82 -9.93 26.41
CA LEU A 125 -10.02 -9.31 25.36
C LEU A 125 -10.41 -9.87 24.01
N THR A 126 -10.32 -9.02 22.98
CA THR A 126 -10.54 -9.45 21.60
C THR A 126 -9.41 -10.36 21.12
N GLN A 127 -9.66 -11.14 20.07
CA GLN A 127 -8.65 -12.01 19.49
C GLN A 127 -7.39 -11.23 19.06
N TRP A 128 -7.54 -10.00 18.55
CA TRP A 128 -6.41 -9.15 18.19
C TRP A 128 -5.60 -8.66 19.38
N GLN A 129 -6.25 -8.35 20.50
CA GLN A 129 -5.54 -7.98 21.72
C GLN A 129 -4.77 -9.16 22.33
N LEU A 130 -5.30 -10.37 22.19
CA LEU A 130 -4.60 -11.59 22.56
C LEU A 130 -3.41 -11.84 21.63
N PHE A 131 -3.59 -11.64 20.32
CA PHE A 131 -2.54 -11.80 19.33
C PHE A 131 -1.41 -10.78 19.52
N SER A 132 -1.73 -9.51 19.81
CA SER A 132 -0.72 -8.48 20.10
C SER A 132 0.20 -8.88 21.24
N ARG A 133 -0.37 -9.35 22.35
CA ARG A 133 0.40 -9.83 23.51
C ARG A 133 1.25 -11.04 23.16
N GLN A 134 0.76 -11.93 22.29
CA GLN A 134 1.55 -13.05 21.80
C GLN A 134 2.75 -12.58 20.97
N VAL A 135 2.58 -11.60 20.09
CA VAL A 135 3.69 -11.02 19.30
C VAL A 135 4.68 -10.28 20.20
N GLU A 136 4.21 -9.52 21.19
CA GLU A 136 5.05 -8.88 22.21
C GLU A 136 5.88 -9.91 22.99
N ALA A 137 5.27 -11.02 23.41
CA ALA A 137 5.98 -12.11 24.09
C ALA A 137 7.00 -12.81 23.19
N LEU A 138 6.69 -13.00 21.89
CA LEU A 138 7.65 -13.54 20.93
C LEU A 138 8.89 -12.64 20.81
N ASN A 139 8.70 -11.32 20.70
CA ASN A 139 9.80 -10.36 20.66
C ASN A 139 10.58 -10.30 21.98
N ALA A 140 9.90 -10.33 23.13
CA ALA A 140 10.55 -10.31 24.44
C ALA A 140 11.40 -11.56 24.72
N ALA A 141 11.01 -12.71 24.17
CA ALA A 141 11.74 -13.98 24.29
C ALA A 141 12.76 -14.20 23.16
N ALA A 142 12.79 -13.33 22.14
CA ALA A 142 13.66 -13.49 20.99
C ALA A 142 15.14 -13.27 21.35
N PRO A 143 16.07 -14.01 20.72
CA PRO A 143 17.49 -13.65 20.75
C PRO A 143 17.71 -12.24 20.19
N LEU A 144 18.81 -11.58 20.60
CA LEU A 144 19.13 -10.20 20.19
C LEU A 144 19.21 -9.99 18.67
N ASN A 145 19.44 -11.04 17.89
CA ASN A 145 19.52 -11.01 16.43
C ASN A 145 18.21 -11.44 15.75
N THR A 146 17.08 -11.47 16.47
CA THR A 146 15.78 -11.91 15.94
C THR A 146 14.70 -10.90 16.29
N VAL A 147 13.83 -10.60 15.32
CA VAL A 147 12.65 -9.74 15.51
C VAL A 147 11.44 -10.34 14.81
N TYR A 148 10.27 -10.11 15.38
CA TYR A 148 8.96 -10.48 14.84
C TYR A 148 8.19 -9.21 14.49
N LYS A 149 7.71 -9.13 13.25
CA LYS A 149 6.86 -8.03 12.76
C LYS A 149 5.63 -8.58 12.05
N THR A 150 4.51 -7.89 12.17
CA THR A 150 3.30 -8.17 11.39
C THR A 150 3.16 -7.13 10.30
N ILE A 151 3.16 -7.57 9.03
CA ILE A 151 2.96 -6.70 7.88
C ILE A 151 1.57 -6.93 7.28
N PHE A 152 0.77 -5.88 7.19
CA PHE A 152 -0.50 -5.84 6.47
C PHE A 152 -0.26 -5.42 5.02
N MET A 153 -0.31 -6.36 4.09
CA MET A 153 -0.10 -6.12 2.66
C MET A 153 -1.44 -5.98 1.95
N GLY A 154 -1.75 -4.76 1.48
CA GLY A 154 -2.94 -4.44 0.72
C GLY A 154 -2.67 -4.34 -0.79
N ARG A 155 -3.43 -5.09 -1.59
CA ARG A 155 -3.46 -4.89 -3.05
C ARG A 155 -4.28 -3.65 -3.35
N HIS A 156 -3.81 -2.79 -4.26
CA HIS A 156 -4.60 -1.63 -4.71
C HIS A 156 -6.01 -2.02 -5.17
N GLY A 157 -6.95 -1.09 -5.05
CA GLY A 157 -8.28 -1.21 -5.67
C GLY A 157 -8.18 -1.28 -7.19
N GLU A 158 -9.26 -1.69 -7.87
CA GLU A 158 -9.30 -1.79 -9.32
C GLU A 158 -8.83 -0.49 -10.01
N GLY A 159 -7.77 -0.59 -10.82
CA GLY A 159 -7.33 0.48 -11.69
C GLY A 159 -7.85 0.32 -13.11
N TYR A 160 -7.79 1.39 -13.91
CA TYR A 160 -8.20 1.34 -15.32
C TYR A 160 -7.45 0.28 -16.13
N HIS A 161 -6.20 -0.04 -15.77
CA HIS A 161 -5.46 -1.16 -16.38
C HIS A 161 -6.09 -2.53 -16.09
N ASN A 162 -6.64 -2.77 -14.88
CA ASN A 162 -7.32 -4.03 -14.56
C ASN A 162 -8.63 -4.17 -15.34
N ALA A 163 -9.40 -3.07 -15.42
CA ALA A 163 -10.63 -3.04 -16.20
C ALA A 163 -10.35 -3.27 -17.69
N ALA A 164 -9.28 -2.66 -18.21
CA ALA A 164 -8.84 -2.85 -19.60
C ALA A 164 -8.36 -4.28 -19.85
N GLU A 165 -7.51 -4.85 -18.99
CA GLU A 165 -7.09 -6.26 -19.09
C GLU A 165 -8.31 -7.20 -19.08
N SER A 166 -9.28 -6.96 -18.20
CA SER A 166 -10.51 -7.76 -18.13
C SER A 166 -11.34 -7.66 -19.41
N TYR A 167 -11.39 -6.47 -20.03
CA TYR A 167 -12.13 -6.23 -21.28
C TYR A 167 -11.46 -6.86 -22.49
N TYR A 168 -10.14 -6.69 -22.64
CA TYR A 168 -9.38 -7.20 -23.80
C TYR A 168 -8.97 -8.67 -23.64
N GLY A 169 -8.93 -9.19 -22.41
CA GLY A 169 -8.39 -10.49 -22.05
C GLY A 169 -6.85 -10.46 -21.92
N THR A 170 -6.32 -11.14 -20.90
CA THR A 170 -4.88 -11.15 -20.58
C THR A 170 -3.97 -11.41 -21.78
N PRO A 171 -4.25 -12.37 -22.69
CA PRO A 171 -3.37 -12.59 -23.84
C PRO A 171 -3.31 -11.38 -24.79
N ALA A 172 -4.45 -10.79 -25.17
CA ALA A 172 -4.46 -9.63 -26.06
C ALA A 172 -3.95 -8.36 -25.37
N TRP A 173 -4.20 -8.25 -24.05
CA TRP A 173 -3.65 -7.20 -23.21
C TRP A 173 -2.12 -7.18 -23.25
N ASN A 174 -1.49 -8.31 -22.89
CA ASN A 174 -0.03 -8.44 -22.87
C ASN A 174 0.60 -8.27 -24.25
N CYS A 175 -0.10 -8.64 -25.33
CA CYS A 175 0.43 -8.57 -26.69
C CYS A 175 0.41 -7.19 -27.34
N TYR A 176 -0.45 -6.28 -26.89
CA TYR A 176 -0.67 -5.01 -27.60
C TYR A 176 -1.16 -3.88 -26.71
N TRP A 177 -2.26 -4.10 -25.98
CA TRP A 177 -2.96 -2.99 -25.33
C TRP A 177 -2.18 -2.43 -24.15
N ALA A 178 -1.47 -3.28 -23.42
CA ALA A 178 -0.68 -2.89 -22.26
C ALA A 178 0.50 -1.97 -22.61
N GLN A 179 0.98 -1.99 -23.85
CA GLN A 179 2.07 -1.13 -24.34
C GLN A 179 1.60 0.25 -24.80
N LEU A 180 0.29 0.45 -24.96
CA LEU A 180 -0.28 1.77 -25.22
C LEU A 180 -0.50 2.52 -23.91
N THR A 181 -0.65 3.84 -23.96
CA THR A 181 -0.98 4.64 -22.76
C THR A 181 -2.48 4.62 -22.43
N GLY A 182 -3.31 4.21 -23.39
CA GLY A 182 -4.77 4.21 -23.31
C GLY A 182 -5.42 3.93 -24.65
N ASN A 183 -6.76 4.05 -24.72
CA ASN A 183 -7.55 3.89 -25.95
C ASN A 183 -8.36 5.14 -26.33
N GLY A 184 -8.00 6.30 -25.79
CA GLY A 184 -8.73 7.56 -25.97
C GLY A 184 -9.95 7.73 -25.05
N SER A 185 -10.50 6.66 -24.49
CA SER A 185 -11.59 6.69 -23.50
C SER A 185 -11.08 6.50 -22.07
N ALA A 186 -10.02 5.70 -21.90
CA ALA A 186 -9.35 5.48 -20.63
C ALA A 186 -7.83 5.53 -20.82
N THR A 187 -7.13 5.92 -19.76
CA THR A 187 -5.66 5.91 -19.66
C THR A 187 -5.26 4.85 -18.64
N TRP A 188 -4.29 4.02 -19.00
CA TRP A 188 -3.73 3.01 -18.11
C TRP A 188 -2.21 3.12 -17.93
N GLU A 189 -1.56 4.10 -18.55
CA GLU A 189 -0.25 4.58 -18.07
C GLU A 189 -0.41 5.16 -16.66
N ASP A 190 0.44 4.72 -15.72
CA ASP A 190 0.32 4.98 -14.28
C ASP A 190 -1.15 4.99 -13.79
N ALA A 191 -1.88 3.91 -14.13
CA ALA A 191 -3.33 3.89 -14.08
C ALA A 191 -3.91 4.36 -12.74
N LYS A 192 -4.87 5.29 -12.80
CA LYS A 192 -5.71 5.69 -11.66
C LYS A 192 -6.74 4.60 -11.32
N LEU A 193 -7.30 4.69 -10.11
CA LEU A 193 -8.42 3.86 -9.68
C LEU A 193 -9.67 4.13 -10.52
N THR A 194 -10.44 3.08 -10.79
CA THR A 194 -11.83 3.19 -11.25
C THR A 194 -12.74 3.57 -10.08
N SER A 195 -14.01 3.90 -10.36
CA SER A 195 -15.01 4.08 -9.28
C SER A 195 -15.18 2.80 -8.43
N LEU A 196 -15.06 1.62 -9.04
CA LEU A 196 -15.07 0.36 -8.31
C LEU A 196 -13.82 0.22 -7.43
N GLY A 197 -12.64 0.61 -7.92
CA GLY A 197 -11.42 0.62 -7.12
C GLY A 197 -11.46 1.56 -5.92
N VAL A 198 -12.10 2.72 -6.07
CA VAL A 198 -12.36 3.63 -4.94
C VAL A 198 -13.28 2.98 -3.92
N LEU A 199 -14.40 2.37 -4.36
CA LEU A 199 -15.32 1.65 -3.47
C LEU A 199 -14.61 0.51 -2.72
N GLN A 200 -13.72 -0.24 -3.39
CA GLN A 200 -12.93 -1.29 -2.74
C GLN A 200 -12.02 -0.73 -1.65
N ALA A 201 -11.40 0.43 -1.87
CA ALA A 201 -10.58 1.09 -0.86
C ALA A 201 -11.43 1.66 0.30
N GLU A 202 -12.65 2.12 0.05
CA GLU A 202 -13.63 2.54 1.08
C GLU A 202 -14.13 1.35 1.91
N ILE A 203 -14.32 0.18 1.30
CA ILE A 203 -14.61 -1.07 2.03
C ILE A 203 -13.47 -1.37 3.00
N ALA A 204 -12.22 -1.28 2.54
CA ALA A 204 -11.05 -1.46 3.39
C ALA A 204 -11.01 -0.41 4.53
N HIS A 205 -11.33 0.86 4.24
CA HIS A 205 -11.42 1.92 5.25
C HIS A 205 -12.42 1.59 6.35
N ASN A 206 -13.65 1.27 5.97
CA ASN A 206 -14.72 0.94 6.91
C ASN A 206 -14.38 -0.31 7.74
N PHE A 207 -13.72 -1.28 7.12
CA PHE A 207 -13.25 -2.46 7.83
C PHE A 207 -12.15 -2.11 8.83
N TRP A 208 -11.12 -1.35 8.45
CA TRP A 208 -10.07 -0.88 9.37
C TRP A 208 -10.65 -0.09 10.54
N LYS A 209 -11.60 0.81 10.28
CA LYS A 209 -12.32 1.56 11.32
C LYS A 209 -12.98 0.61 12.33
N HIS A 210 -13.73 -0.37 11.85
CA HIS A 210 -14.35 -1.38 12.71
C HIS A 210 -13.32 -2.20 13.49
N GLN A 211 -12.22 -2.61 12.83
CA GLN A 211 -11.16 -3.39 13.46
C GLN A 211 -10.48 -2.62 14.59
N ILE A 212 -10.27 -1.32 14.41
CA ILE A 212 -9.72 -0.41 15.43
C ILE A 212 -10.73 -0.22 16.57
N GLU A 213 -11.95 0.19 16.25
CA GLU A 213 -12.94 0.61 17.24
C GLU A 213 -13.48 -0.57 18.07
N VAL A 214 -13.72 -1.72 17.43
CA VAL A 214 -14.40 -2.86 18.03
C VAL A 214 -13.41 -3.97 18.35
N GLN A 215 -12.62 -4.39 17.37
CA GLN A 215 -11.69 -5.50 17.54
C GLN A 215 -10.40 -5.09 18.24
N LYS A 216 -10.17 -3.80 18.48
CA LYS A 216 -8.97 -3.29 19.15
C LYS A 216 -7.68 -3.82 18.49
N ILE A 217 -7.69 -3.90 17.15
CA ILE A 217 -6.50 -4.26 16.38
C ILE A 217 -5.36 -3.27 16.69
N PRO A 218 -4.10 -3.74 16.81
CA PRO A 218 -2.97 -2.83 16.85
C PRO A 218 -2.95 -1.93 15.61
N TYR A 219 -2.75 -0.63 15.83
CA TYR A 219 -2.59 0.33 14.74
C TYR A 219 -1.35 -0.02 13.93
N PRO A 220 -1.39 0.07 12.58
CA PRO A 220 -0.15 0.21 11.83
C PRO A 220 0.61 1.43 12.35
N GLN A 221 1.89 1.23 12.62
CA GLN A 221 2.79 2.23 13.18
C GLN A 221 3.59 2.91 12.06
N SER A 222 3.86 2.16 11.00
CA SER A 222 4.46 2.64 9.75
C SER A 222 3.60 2.25 8.55
N TYR A 223 3.58 3.14 7.55
CA TYR A 223 2.84 2.98 6.31
C TYR A 223 3.81 3.11 5.14
N TYR A 224 3.88 2.11 4.28
CA TYR A 224 4.65 2.15 3.05
C TYR A 224 3.73 1.91 1.86
N THR A 225 3.99 2.59 0.75
CA THR A 225 3.17 2.46 -0.44
C THR A 225 4.02 2.47 -1.70
N SER A 226 3.56 1.74 -2.71
CA SER A 226 4.07 1.91 -4.07
C SER A 226 3.83 3.34 -4.55
N PRO A 227 4.76 3.92 -5.31
CA PRO A 227 4.60 5.25 -5.88
C PRO A 227 3.65 5.30 -7.10
N LEU A 228 3.10 4.17 -7.55
CA LEU A 228 2.12 4.16 -8.65
C LEU A 228 0.75 4.69 -8.17
N ALA A 229 0.09 5.47 -9.02
CA ALA A 229 -1.08 6.29 -8.69
C ALA A 229 -2.21 5.50 -8.00
N ARG A 230 -2.49 4.28 -8.47
CA ARG A 230 -3.47 3.37 -7.88
C ARG A 230 -3.18 2.99 -6.43
N CYS A 231 -1.90 2.78 -6.06
CA CYS A 231 -1.52 2.46 -4.69
C CYS A 231 -1.55 3.70 -3.80
N LEU A 232 -1.07 4.84 -4.31
CA LEU A 232 -1.15 6.12 -3.61
C LEU A 232 -2.60 6.46 -3.24
N ALA A 233 -3.52 6.35 -4.20
CA ALA A 233 -4.94 6.58 -4.00
C ALA A 233 -5.58 5.55 -3.07
N THR A 234 -5.26 4.26 -3.22
CA THR A 234 -5.79 3.21 -2.35
C THR A 234 -5.38 3.46 -0.90
N ALA A 235 -4.09 3.68 -0.63
CA ALA A 235 -3.60 3.97 0.72
C ALA A 235 -4.30 5.19 1.32
N ASN A 236 -4.47 6.26 0.54
CA ASN A 236 -5.13 7.47 1.00
C ASN A 236 -6.60 7.19 1.39
N VAL A 237 -7.37 6.56 0.51
CA VAL A 237 -8.79 6.26 0.79
C VAL A 237 -8.94 5.28 1.96
N THR A 238 -8.06 4.29 2.06
CA THR A 238 -8.12 3.29 3.14
C THR A 238 -7.83 3.88 4.52
N PHE A 239 -6.85 4.77 4.67
CA PHE A 239 -6.38 5.19 5.99
C PHE A 239 -6.65 6.65 6.36
N ALA A 240 -6.83 7.56 5.40
CA ALA A 240 -7.07 8.96 5.72
C ALA A 240 -8.40 9.12 6.48
N GLY A 241 -8.38 9.90 7.56
CA GLY A 241 -9.56 10.17 8.38
C GLY A 241 -9.91 9.08 9.41
N LEU A 242 -9.14 7.99 9.50
CA LEU A 242 -9.25 7.08 10.63
C LEU A 242 -8.78 7.78 11.93
N ASP A 243 -9.39 7.41 13.06
CA ASP A 243 -8.97 7.87 14.39
C ASP A 243 -7.70 7.13 14.81
N LEU A 244 -6.54 7.69 14.42
CA LEU A 244 -5.22 7.11 14.66
C LEU A 244 -4.49 7.87 15.77
N PRO A 245 -3.66 7.18 16.58
CA PRO A 245 -2.89 7.84 17.62
C PRO A 245 -1.94 8.89 17.05
N VAL A 246 -1.79 10.01 17.75
CA VAL A 246 -0.90 11.12 17.33
C VAL A 246 0.55 10.68 17.13
N TYR A 247 1.00 9.67 17.88
CA TYR A 247 2.36 9.12 17.78
C TYR A 247 2.55 8.12 16.62
N TYR A 248 1.48 7.61 16.02
CA TYR A 248 1.49 6.80 14.80
C TYR A 248 0.57 7.42 13.73
N PRO A 249 0.88 8.65 13.27
CA PRO A 249 0.02 9.32 12.31
C PRO A 249 0.11 8.64 10.93
N PHE A 250 -0.98 8.71 10.16
CA PHE A 250 -0.95 8.29 8.76
C PHE A 250 -0.06 9.25 7.94
N ARG A 251 1.20 8.84 7.72
CA ARG A 251 2.17 9.51 6.85
C ARG A 251 2.93 8.47 6.03
N PRO A 252 2.36 8.00 4.90
CA PRO A 252 2.98 6.97 4.09
C PRO A 252 4.34 7.38 3.55
N THR A 253 5.28 6.45 3.55
CA THR A 253 6.55 6.57 2.85
C THR A 253 6.45 5.84 1.52
N LEU A 254 6.76 6.54 0.42
CA LEU A 254 6.84 5.93 -0.91
C LEU A 254 8.09 5.07 -0.98
N LYS A 255 7.95 3.81 -1.37
CA LYS A 255 9.09 2.93 -1.64
C LYS A 255 9.06 2.51 -3.10
N GLU A 256 10.09 2.87 -3.87
CA GLU A 256 10.21 2.51 -5.29
C GLU A 256 10.08 0.99 -5.47
N PHE A 257 10.64 0.22 -4.54
CA PHE A 257 10.59 -1.24 -4.59
C PHE A 257 9.22 -1.85 -4.27
N LEU A 258 8.21 -1.07 -3.87
CA LEU A 258 6.83 -1.58 -3.75
C LEU A 258 6.04 -1.53 -5.06
N ARG A 259 6.62 -1.07 -6.17
CA ARG A 259 6.03 -1.14 -7.53
C ARG A 259 5.75 -2.58 -7.96
N GLU A 260 4.78 -2.73 -8.86
CA GLU A 260 4.50 -4.02 -9.53
C GLU A 260 5.77 -4.58 -10.17
N GLY A 261 5.77 -5.87 -10.52
CA GLY A 261 6.81 -6.40 -11.41
C GLY A 261 6.95 -5.49 -12.63
N ILE A 262 8.17 -5.01 -12.91
CA ILE A 262 8.37 -3.96 -13.92
C ILE A 262 8.42 -4.61 -15.29
N SER A 263 7.35 -4.50 -16.07
CA SER A 263 7.28 -5.03 -17.43
C SER A 263 7.40 -3.92 -18.49
N ILE A 264 7.21 -4.29 -19.76
CA ILE A 264 7.08 -3.32 -20.85
C ILE A 264 5.72 -2.61 -20.88
N HIS A 265 4.80 -2.92 -19.95
CA HIS A 265 3.48 -2.32 -19.88
C HIS A 265 3.56 -0.88 -19.37
N THR A 266 2.80 0.03 -19.97
CA THR A 266 2.77 1.44 -19.55
C THR A 266 2.16 1.64 -18.17
N CYS A 267 1.35 0.68 -17.69
CA CYS A 267 0.81 0.71 -16.33
C CYS A 267 1.87 0.54 -15.24
N ASP A 268 3.07 0.13 -15.62
CA ASP A 268 4.20 0.01 -14.73
C ASP A 268 5.03 1.29 -14.70
N HIS A 269 4.93 2.17 -15.71
CA HIS A 269 5.60 3.47 -15.76
C HIS A 269 5.06 4.41 -14.67
N ARG A 270 5.94 4.95 -13.84
CA ARG A 270 5.62 5.81 -12.69
C ARG A 270 5.60 7.29 -13.11
N SER A 271 4.60 8.04 -12.62
CA SER A 271 4.61 9.50 -12.73
C SER A 271 5.81 10.16 -12.05
N ASN A 272 6.20 11.33 -12.53
CA ASN A 272 7.27 12.13 -11.89
C ASN A 272 7.00 12.39 -10.40
N LEU A 273 8.07 12.48 -9.59
CA LEU A 273 7.93 12.73 -8.15
C LEU A 273 7.29 14.08 -7.87
N SER A 274 7.60 15.12 -8.66
CA SER A 274 6.93 16.41 -8.56
C SER A 274 5.40 16.31 -8.66
N THR A 275 4.89 15.50 -9.60
CA THR A 275 3.44 15.23 -9.75
C THR A 275 2.87 14.48 -8.56
N ILE A 276 3.61 13.47 -8.05
CA ILE A 276 3.19 12.68 -6.88
C ILE A 276 3.15 13.56 -5.63
N ALA A 277 4.22 14.33 -5.37
CA ALA A 277 4.32 15.23 -4.22
C ALA A 277 3.27 16.34 -4.26
N GLN A 278 2.91 16.84 -5.45
CA GLN A 278 1.81 17.78 -5.59
C GLN A 278 0.45 17.15 -5.23
N SER A 279 0.23 15.88 -5.62
CA SER A 279 -1.03 15.17 -5.38
C SER A 279 -1.18 14.67 -3.94
N TYR A 280 -0.06 14.29 -3.31
CA TYR A 280 0.01 13.71 -1.97
C TYR A 280 1.07 14.43 -1.10
N PRO A 281 0.88 15.72 -0.77
CA PRO A 281 1.90 16.56 -0.12
C PRO A 281 2.28 16.12 1.30
N TYR A 282 1.49 15.25 1.91
CA TYR A 282 1.74 14.72 3.26
C TYR A 282 2.49 13.37 3.26
N TYR A 283 2.76 12.81 2.08
CA TYR A 283 3.49 11.56 1.97
C TYR A 283 4.99 11.85 2.02
N THR A 284 5.75 10.95 2.65
CA THR A 284 7.20 11.02 2.73
C THR A 284 7.80 10.40 1.48
N LEU A 285 8.70 11.13 0.82
CA LEU A 285 9.49 10.58 -0.27
C LEU A 285 10.72 9.88 0.30
N ASP A 286 10.91 8.61 -0.04
CA ASP A 286 12.16 7.93 0.26
C ASP A 286 13.33 8.59 -0.51
N PRO A 287 14.50 8.81 0.12
CA PRO A 287 15.64 9.46 -0.51
C PRO A 287 16.17 8.75 -1.77
N SER A 288 15.89 7.46 -1.94
CA SER A 288 16.28 6.69 -3.13
C SER A 288 15.43 6.96 -4.37
N LEU A 289 14.30 7.67 -4.23
CA LEU A 289 13.42 8.01 -5.35
C LEU A 289 14.06 9.07 -6.26
N THR A 290 14.01 8.83 -7.57
CA THR A 290 14.46 9.75 -8.62
C THR A 290 13.28 10.51 -9.23
N GLU A 291 13.49 11.76 -9.69
CA GLU A 291 12.40 12.60 -10.22
C GLU A 291 11.61 11.92 -11.34
N VAL A 292 12.32 11.33 -12.30
CA VAL A 292 11.76 10.55 -13.41
C VAL A 292 11.89 9.05 -13.14
N ASP A 293 11.10 8.24 -13.83
CA ASP A 293 11.19 6.79 -13.74
C ASP A 293 12.43 6.26 -14.48
N GLU A 294 13.45 5.83 -13.73
CA GLU A 294 14.67 5.25 -14.29
C GLU A 294 14.62 3.72 -14.45
N LEU A 295 13.60 3.06 -13.86
CA LEU A 295 13.47 1.60 -13.89
C LEU A 295 12.66 1.12 -15.10
N TRP A 296 11.68 1.91 -15.53
CA TRP A 296 10.87 1.59 -16.70
C TRP A 296 11.41 2.25 -17.96
N ASN A 297 11.63 1.46 -19.00
CA ASN A 297 12.10 1.96 -20.31
C ASN A 297 11.21 1.53 -21.49
N GLY A 298 10.15 0.76 -21.22
CA GLY A 298 9.24 0.21 -22.24
C GLY A 298 9.86 -0.83 -23.19
N VAL A 299 11.06 -1.35 -22.88
CA VAL A 299 11.82 -2.27 -23.73
C VAL A 299 12.15 -3.57 -22.99
N THR A 300 12.58 -3.47 -21.74
CA THR A 300 12.97 -4.60 -20.90
C THR A 300 11.96 -4.86 -19.79
N ALA A 301 11.84 -6.11 -19.37
CA ALA A 301 11.04 -6.53 -18.23
C ALA A 301 11.92 -7.18 -17.16
N GLU A 302 11.55 -6.94 -15.91
CA GLU A 302 12.10 -7.58 -14.72
C GLU A 302 11.74 -9.06 -14.73
N ASP A 303 12.74 -9.92 -14.57
CA ASP A 303 12.50 -11.35 -14.39
C ASP A 303 12.14 -11.68 -12.93
N ASP A 304 11.57 -12.86 -12.71
CA ASP A 304 11.10 -13.29 -11.38
C ASP A 304 12.20 -13.23 -10.31
N THR A 305 13.45 -13.61 -10.63
CA THR A 305 14.55 -13.60 -9.66
C THR A 305 15.04 -12.18 -9.36
N ALA A 306 15.00 -11.27 -10.33
CA ALA A 306 15.24 -9.85 -10.10
C ALA A 306 14.14 -9.23 -9.20
N HIS A 307 12.88 -9.61 -9.41
CA HIS A 307 11.76 -9.17 -8.56
C HIS A 307 11.91 -9.70 -7.13
N GLU A 308 12.27 -10.97 -6.95
CA GLU A 308 12.57 -11.56 -5.63
C GLU A 308 13.72 -10.82 -4.91
N LYS A 309 14.81 -10.54 -5.62
CA LYS A 309 15.94 -9.76 -5.10
C LYS A 309 15.51 -8.36 -4.68
N ARG A 310 14.66 -7.69 -5.47
CA ARG A 310 14.09 -6.38 -5.13
C ARG A 310 13.21 -6.44 -3.89
N MET A 311 12.44 -7.52 -3.71
CA MET A 311 11.62 -7.73 -2.51
C MET A 311 12.47 -7.98 -1.27
N LEU A 312 13.55 -8.76 -1.38
CA LEU A 312 14.50 -8.95 -0.29
C LEU A 312 15.18 -7.64 0.09
N ALA A 313 15.61 -6.83 -0.86
CA ALA A 313 16.21 -5.52 -0.58
C ALA A 313 15.22 -4.55 0.10
N LEU A 314 13.94 -4.57 -0.30
CA LEU A 314 12.89 -3.82 0.40
C LEU A 314 12.70 -4.30 1.85
N LEU A 315 12.65 -5.61 2.06
CA LEU A 315 12.52 -6.18 3.40
C LEU A 315 13.74 -5.86 4.25
N ASP A 316 14.96 -5.93 3.69
CA ASP A 316 16.21 -5.61 4.39
C ASP A 316 16.19 -4.17 4.89
N ASP A 317 15.81 -3.23 4.03
CA ASP A 317 15.66 -1.82 4.40
C ASP A 317 14.60 -1.62 5.50
N VAL A 318 13.39 -2.17 5.34
CA VAL A 318 12.31 -2.00 6.34
C VAL A 318 12.63 -2.69 7.66
N PHE A 319 13.24 -3.86 7.67
CA PHE A 319 13.59 -4.55 8.93
C PHE A 319 14.81 -3.96 9.62
N THR A 320 15.70 -3.29 8.88
CA THR A 320 16.88 -2.63 9.45
C THR A 320 16.55 -1.23 9.98
N ASN A 321 15.72 -0.47 9.26
CA ASN A 321 15.54 0.97 9.51
C ASN A 321 14.23 1.35 10.19
N ASP A 322 13.29 0.41 10.33
CA ASP A 322 12.03 0.61 11.05
C ASP A 322 12.06 -0.26 12.32
N ASP A 323 11.81 0.28 13.51
CA ASP A 323 11.75 -0.50 14.76
C ASP A 323 10.33 -0.93 15.13
N HIS A 324 9.33 -0.53 14.33
CA HIS A 324 7.94 -0.87 14.59
C HIS A 324 7.59 -2.33 14.30
N THR A 325 6.59 -2.84 15.03
CA THR A 325 6.07 -4.20 14.94
C THR A 325 4.93 -4.33 13.93
N TRP A 326 4.05 -3.32 13.84
CA TRP A 326 2.85 -3.35 13.02
C TRP A 326 3.03 -2.42 11.82
N ILE A 327 3.14 -2.97 10.62
CA ILE A 327 3.50 -2.21 9.42
C ILE A 327 2.44 -2.46 8.35
N SER A 328 2.10 -1.43 7.56
CA SER A 328 1.23 -1.59 6.38
C SER A 328 2.00 -1.33 5.09
N PHE A 329 1.84 -2.23 4.12
CA PHE A 329 2.26 -2.03 2.73
C PHE A 329 1.03 -1.90 1.83
N THR A 330 0.99 -0.90 0.95
CA THR A 330 0.01 -0.84 -0.16
C THR A 330 0.74 -1.05 -1.48
N SER A 331 0.41 -2.11 -2.20
CA SER A 331 1.16 -2.59 -3.36
C SER A 331 0.25 -3.32 -4.38
N HIS A 332 0.81 -4.24 -5.14
CA HIS A 332 0.22 -4.87 -6.33
C HIS A 332 0.18 -6.39 -6.20
N SER A 333 -0.55 -7.06 -7.09
CA SER A 333 -0.74 -8.50 -7.00
C SER A 333 0.55 -9.30 -7.18
N GLY A 334 1.37 -8.97 -8.20
CA GLY A 334 2.62 -9.70 -8.44
C GLY A 334 3.60 -9.47 -7.31
N THR A 335 3.75 -8.21 -6.89
CA THR A 335 4.65 -7.83 -5.79
C THR A 335 4.30 -8.49 -4.46
N ILE A 336 3.01 -8.55 -4.09
CA ILE A 336 2.59 -9.25 -2.88
C ILE A 336 2.82 -10.76 -3.03
N ALA A 337 2.57 -11.35 -4.21
CA ALA A 337 2.87 -12.76 -4.44
C ALA A 337 4.38 -13.07 -4.28
N THR A 338 5.25 -12.21 -4.82
CA THR A 338 6.71 -12.32 -4.68
C THR A 338 7.13 -12.15 -3.21
N LEU A 339 6.57 -11.17 -2.48
CA LEU A 339 6.78 -11.03 -1.04
C LEU A 339 6.41 -12.31 -0.28
N LEU A 340 5.23 -12.89 -0.54
CA LEU A 340 4.82 -14.15 0.09
C LEU A 340 5.80 -15.29 -0.23
N SER A 341 6.28 -15.38 -1.48
CA SER A 341 7.27 -16.38 -1.90
C SER A 341 8.58 -16.26 -1.10
N VAL A 342 9.19 -15.07 -1.06
CA VAL A 342 10.49 -14.86 -0.36
C VAL A 342 10.37 -14.98 1.16
N LEU A 343 9.17 -14.76 1.71
CA LEU A 343 8.87 -14.98 3.13
C LEU A 343 8.59 -16.45 3.46
N GLY A 344 8.58 -17.36 2.48
CA GLY A 344 8.23 -18.77 2.66
C GLY A 344 6.77 -19.01 3.03
N HIS A 345 5.88 -18.08 2.69
CA HIS A 345 4.43 -18.26 2.81
C HIS A 345 3.91 -19.03 1.58
N GLN A 346 2.75 -19.68 1.72
CA GLN A 346 2.11 -20.32 0.57
C GLN A 346 1.66 -19.29 -0.49
N PRO A 347 1.51 -19.68 -1.76
CA PRO A 347 0.90 -18.80 -2.75
C PRO A 347 -0.51 -18.39 -2.34
N PHE A 348 -0.77 -17.09 -2.23
CA PHE A 348 -2.08 -16.56 -1.87
C PHE A 348 -2.40 -15.35 -2.75
N ARG A 349 -3.33 -15.52 -3.71
CA ARG A 349 -3.68 -14.45 -4.66
C ARG A 349 -4.73 -13.52 -4.06
N LEU A 350 -4.43 -12.22 -4.04
CA LEU A 350 -5.34 -11.19 -3.53
C LEU A 350 -6.24 -10.64 -4.65
N SER A 351 -7.54 -10.52 -4.38
CA SER A 351 -8.46 -9.68 -5.17
C SER A 351 -8.09 -8.20 -5.04
N THR A 352 -8.52 -7.35 -5.98
CA THR A 352 -8.31 -5.90 -5.88
C THR A 352 -8.94 -5.34 -4.61
N GLY A 353 -8.20 -4.50 -3.88
CA GLY A 353 -8.60 -3.97 -2.57
C GLY A 353 -8.57 -4.97 -1.40
N ALA A 354 -8.09 -6.19 -1.60
CA ALA A 354 -7.91 -7.16 -0.52
C ALA A 354 -6.62 -6.89 0.28
N ILE A 355 -6.62 -7.32 1.54
CA ILE A 355 -5.50 -7.15 2.47
C ILE A 355 -5.16 -8.50 3.12
N ILE A 356 -3.87 -8.83 3.20
CA ILE A 356 -3.34 -10.01 3.91
C ILE A 356 -2.37 -9.57 5.02
N PRO A 357 -2.63 -9.92 6.29
CA PRO A 357 -1.62 -9.83 7.35
C PRO A 357 -0.68 -11.03 7.29
N VAL A 358 0.61 -10.81 7.55
CA VAL A 358 1.62 -11.87 7.70
C VAL A 358 2.49 -11.56 8.91
N LEU A 359 2.60 -12.51 9.84
CA LEU A 359 3.59 -12.46 10.92
C LEU A 359 4.92 -13.02 10.41
N ILE A 360 5.97 -12.21 10.47
CA ILE A 360 7.28 -12.50 9.89
C ILE A 360 8.31 -12.54 11.01
N LYS A 361 9.08 -13.61 11.06
CA LYS A 361 10.33 -13.71 11.82
C LYS A 361 11.48 -13.29 10.91
N ALA A 362 12.30 -12.36 11.38
CA ALA A 362 13.54 -11.95 10.73
C ALA A 362 14.73 -12.30 11.64
N GLU A 363 15.69 -13.03 11.11
CA GLU A 363 16.93 -13.42 11.81
C GLU A 363 18.13 -12.77 11.13
N PHE A 364 18.84 -11.90 11.84
CA PHE A 364 20.07 -11.25 11.39
C PHE A 364 21.23 -12.23 11.58
N LEU A 365 21.79 -12.72 10.48
CA LEU A 365 22.75 -13.82 10.45
C LEU A 365 24.08 -13.39 9.81
N PRO A 366 25.22 -14.02 10.19
CA PRO A 366 26.50 -13.74 9.57
C PRO A 366 26.51 -14.04 8.08
N ALA A 367 27.23 -13.23 7.30
CA ALA A 367 27.30 -13.35 5.84
C ALA A 367 27.83 -14.71 5.35
N SER A 368 28.60 -15.42 6.18
CA SER A 368 29.10 -16.77 5.89
C SER A 368 28.00 -17.82 5.66
N HIS A 369 26.76 -17.55 6.08
CA HIS A 369 25.61 -18.43 5.90
C HIS A 369 24.64 -17.95 4.82
N ALA A 370 24.96 -16.87 4.11
CA ALA A 370 24.07 -16.30 3.10
C ALA A 370 23.82 -17.31 1.96
N PRO A 371 22.56 -17.55 1.57
CA PRO A 371 22.26 -18.38 0.42
C PRO A 371 22.78 -17.71 -0.86
N LYS A 372 23.19 -18.52 -1.84
CA LYS A 372 23.54 -18.01 -3.17
C LYS A 372 22.24 -17.60 -3.87
N VAL A 373 22.03 -16.30 -4.05
CA VAL A 373 20.95 -15.77 -4.88
C VAL A 373 21.40 -15.82 -6.35
N GLN A 374 20.57 -16.38 -7.23
CA GLN A 374 20.81 -16.24 -8.67
C GLN A 374 20.37 -14.86 -9.11
N ASP A 375 21.23 -14.18 -9.86
CA ASP A 375 20.95 -12.83 -10.36
C ASP A 375 20.41 -12.94 -11.78
N GLY A 376 19.09 -12.83 -11.91
CA GLY A 376 18.44 -12.57 -13.18
C GLY A 376 18.68 -11.12 -13.61
N ALA A 377 18.86 -10.93 -14.91
CA ALA A 377 18.92 -9.60 -15.49
C ALA A 377 17.59 -9.31 -16.18
N PHE A 378 17.22 -8.03 -16.22
CA PHE A 378 16.13 -7.56 -17.05
C PHE A 378 16.28 -8.10 -18.48
N THR A 379 15.20 -8.67 -19.02
CA THR A 379 15.19 -9.32 -20.33
C THR A 379 14.33 -8.56 -21.32
N THR A 380 14.69 -8.62 -22.61
CA THR A 380 13.88 -8.02 -23.68
C THR A 380 12.58 -8.80 -23.86
N SER A 381 11.45 -8.09 -23.93
CA SER A 381 10.12 -8.71 -24.13
C SER A 381 9.60 -8.49 -25.56
N THR A 382 8.90 -9.48 -26.14
CA THR A 382 8.30 -9.37 -27.48
C THR A 382 6.81 -9.02 -27.38
N TRP A 383 6.32 -8.17 -28.29
CA TRP A 383 4.91 -7.81 -28.41
C TRP A 383 4.55 -7.39 -29.86
N CYS A 384 3.26 -7.20 -30.17
CA CYS A 384 2.81 -6.84 -31.50
C CYS A 384 2.86 -5.33 -31.74
N HIS A 385 3.82 -4.81 -32.52
CA HIS A 385 4.03 -3.36 -32.62
C HIS A 385 2.94 -2.56 -33.36
N ASN A 386 2.35 -3.12 -34.42
CA ASN A 386 1.61 -2.33 -35.42
C ASN A 386 0.09 -2.55 -35.43
N ALA A 387 -0.38 -3.59 -34.74
CA ALA A 387 -1.79 -3.94 -34.68
C ALA A 387 -2.04 -4.90 -33.51
N PRO A 388 -3.29 -4.97 -33.01
CA PRO A 388 -3.72 -6.05 -32.12
C PRO A 388 -3.35 -7.43 -32.69
N PRO A 389 -3.12 -8.44 -31.83
CA PRO A 389 -2.80 -9.79 -32.29
C PRO A 389 -3.94 -10.36 -33.15
N ILE A 390 -3.58 -11.14 -34.18
CA ILE A 390 -4.55 -11.88 -35.02
C ILE A 390 -5.27 -12.92 -34.16
N THR A 391 -4.49 -13.60 -33.32
CA THR A 391 -4.98 -14.46 -32.25
C THR A 391 -3.97 -14.43 -31.11
N SER A 392 -4.42 -14.74 -29.91
CA SER A 392 -3.58 -14.81 -28.73
C SER A 392 -3.97 -16.02 -27.90
N SER A 393 -3.01 -16.87 -27.55
CA SER A 393 -3.23 -18.09 -26.78
C SER A 393 -2.32 -18.12 -25.57
N LYS A 394 -2.85 -18.57 -24.43
CA LYS A 394 -2.06 -18.83 -23.22
C LYS A 394 -1.04 -19.97 -23.39
N ASP A 395 -1.18 -20.78 -24.44
CA ASP A 395 -0.36 -21.98 -24.69
C ASP A 395 0.83 -21.72 -25.62
N VAL A 396 1.08 -20.46 -26.02
CA VAL A 396 2.23 -20.05 -26.84
C VAL A 396 3.14 -19.17 -25.97
N GLU A 397 4.45 -19.34 -26.04
CA GLU A 397 5.42 -18.50 -25.32
C GLU A 397 5.22 -17.03 -25.72
N GLN A 398 4.94 -16.17 -24.73
CA GLN A 398 4.43 -14.78 -24.86
C GLN A 398 3.04 -14.63 -25.51
N GLY A 399 2.47 -15.68 -26.10
CA GLY A 399 1.05 -15.76 -26.43
C GLY A 399 0.59 -14.96 -27.65
N CYS A 400 1.51 -14.36 -28.41
CA CYS A 400 1.16 -13.39 -29.47
C CYS A 400 1.30 -13.96 -30.88
N VAL A 401 0.19 -14.00 -31.64
CA VAL A 401 0.25 -14.19 -33.10
C VAL A 401 0.05 -12.84 -33.78
N CYS A 402 1.15 -12.16 -34.08
CA CYS A 402 1.14 -10.85 -34.72
C CYS A 402 0.93 -10.96 -36.25
N SER A 403 0.41 -9.90 -36.86
CA SER A 403 0.32 -9.82 -38.33
C SER A 403 1.71 -9.74 -38.98
N LYS A 404 1.86 -10.31 -40.18
CA LYS A 404 3.15 -10.45 -40.89
C LYS A 404 3.86 -9.12 -41.22
N THR A 405 3.23 -7.97 -40.99
CA THR A 405 3.82 -6.63 -41.09
C THR A 405 4.33 -6.07 -39.75
N GLY A 406 4.29 -6.84 -38.65
CA GLY A 406 4.54 -6.36 -37.28
C GLY A 406 5.71 -6.96 -36.51
N LEU A 407 6.48 -7.90 -37.08
CA LEU A 407 7.66 -8.46 -36.43
C LEU A 407 8.90 -7.59 -36.74
N ARG A 408 9.23 -6.66 -35.84
CA ARG A 408 10.59 -6.15 -35.70
C ARG A 408 10.91 -6.10 -34.22
N CYS A 409 11.78 -6.98 -33.74
CA CYS A 409 12.41 -6.82 -32.43
C CYS A 409 13.18 -5.48 -32.44
N ARG A 410 12.98 -4.63 -31.42
CA ARG A 410 13.97 -3.60 -31.12
C ARG A 410 15.22 -4.34 -30.65
N VAL A 411 16.33 -4.12 -31.36
CA VAL A 411 17.68 -4.46 -30.87
C VAL A 411 18.07 -3.43 -29.83
#